data_AF-A0A377D5A2-F1
#
_entry.id   AF-A0A377D5A2-F1
#
_cell.length_a   1.000
_cell.length_b   1.000
_cell.length_c   1.000
_cell.angle_alpha   90.00
_cell.angle_beta   90.00
_cell.angle_gamma   90.00
#
_symmetry.space_group_name_H-M   'P 1'
#
loop_
_entity.id
_entity.type
_entity.pdbx_description
1 polymer ?
#
loop_
_entity_poly.entity_id
_entity_poly.type
_entity_poly.pdbx_seq_one_letter_code
_entity_poly.pdbx_strand_id
1 'polypeptide(L)'
;MTPIKIFMTIADFKRPKLELPNGANKLLLHSCCAPCSGEVMEALQARESTTPSFFYNPNIHPQKEYLIRKDENIRFAEQHGVPFIDADYDTDNWFERAKGMEWEPERGIRCTMCFDMRFERTALYAAENGFSVISSSLGISRWKNMQQVNECGRRAVAHYPGMVYWDYNWRKQGRLVPYD
;
A
#
# COMPACT_ATOMS: atom_id res chain seq x y z
N MET A 1 -44.13 18.22 -14.96
CA MET A 1 -43.52 17.89 -13.65
C MET A 1 -42.23 17.13 -13.92
N THR A 2 -41.09 17.80 -13.83
CA THR A 2 -39.76 17.20 -14.02
C THR A 2 -39.36 16.49 -12.73
N PRO A 3 -38.84 15.24 -12.76
CA PRO A 3 -38.44 14.56 -11.54
C PRO A 3 -37.25 15.28 -10.91
N ILE A 4 -37.36 15.55 -9.61
CA ILE A 4 -36.30 16.12 -8.77
C ILE A 4 -35.16 15.10 -8.75
N LYS A 5 -34.02 15.44 -9.37
CA LYS A 5 -32.77 14.70 -9.16
C LYS A 5 -32.31 14.99 -7.73
N ILE A 6 -32.46 14.00 -6.85
CA ILE A 6 -31.85 14.03 -5.52
C ILE A 6 -30.33 13.98 -5.72
N PHE A 7 -29.65 15.10 -5.50
CA PHE A 7 -28.19 15.13 -5.41
C PHE A 7 -27.81 14.54 -4.06
N MET A 8 -27.32 13.29 -4.03
CA MET A 8 -26.64 12.76 -2.85
C MET A 8 -25.39 13.61 -2.59
N THR A 9 -25.30 14.20 -1.41
CA THR A 9 -24.11 14.93 -1.00
C THR A 9 -22.97 13.96 -0.70
N ILE A 10 -21.72 14.39 -0.84
CA ILE A 10 -20.52 13.58 -0.52
C ILE A 10 -20.56 13.07 0.94
N ALA A 11 -21.27 13.78 1.83
CA ALA A 11 -21.42 13.46 3.24
C ALA A 11 -22.17 12.14 3.53
N ASP A 12 -22.94 11.61 2.57
CA ASP A 12 -23.78 10.41 2.79
C ASP A 12 -23.15 9.11 2.27
N PHE A 13 -21.95 9.16 1.68
CA PHE A 13 -21.32 7.95 1.17
C PHE A 13 -20.67 7.13 2.29
N LYS A 14 -21.37 6.08 2.73
CA LYS A 14 -20.81 5.06 3.60
C LYS A 14 -19.97 4.08 2.78
N ARG A 15 -18.65 4.06 3.00
CA ARG A 15 -17.77 3.04 2.43
C ARG A 15 -18.20 1.66 2.94
N PRO A 16 -18.21 0.62 2.09
CA PRO A 16 -18.54 -0.73 2.53
C PRO A 16 -17.52 -1.21 3.57
N LYS A 17 -18.01 -1.91 4.59
CA LYS A 17 -17.13 -2.59 5.55
C LYS A 17 -16.31 -3.64 4.80
N LEU A 18 -15.00 -3.60 4.98
CA LEU A 18 -14.09 -4.54 4.33
C LEU A 18 -13.77 -5.70 5.28
N GLU A 19 -13.92 -6.93 4.80
CA GLU A 19 -13.56 -8.13 5.54
C GLU A 19 -12.20 -8.66 5.08
N LEU A 20 -11.38 -9.09 6.06
CA LEU A 20 -10.09 -9.69 5.77
C LEU A 20 -10.25 -11.16 5.36
N PRO A 21 -9.33 -11.69 4.54
CA PRO A 21 -9.32 -13.11 4.21
C PRO A 21 -9.20 -13.98 5.48
N ASN A 22 -9.81 -15.17 5.42
CA ASN A 22 -9.71 -16.22 6.45
C ASN A 22 -10.16 -15.78 7.86
N GLY A 23 -11.04 -14.77 7.98
CA GLY A 23 -11.52 -14.28 9.27
C GLY A 23 -10.44 -13.58 10.11
N ALA A 24 -9.34 -13.16 9.48
CA ALA A 24 -8.28 -12.44 10.17
C ALA A 24 -8.75 -11.09 10.73
N ASN A 25 -8.06 -10.59 11.76
CA ASN A 25 -8.38 -9.32 12.41
C ASN A 25 -7.26 -8.26 12.28
N LYS A 26 -6.02 -8.69 12.08
CA LYS A 26 -4.85 -7.79 11.98
C LYS A 26 -4.32 -7.71 10.56
N LEU A 27 -4.36 -6.51 9.99
CA LEU A 27 -3.78 -6.16 8.70
C LEU A 27 -2.63 -5.17 8.91
N LEU A 28 -1.53 -5.37 8.20
CA LEU A 28 -0.49 -4.36 7.99
C LEU A 28 -0.56 -3.84 6.54
N LEU A 29 -0.65 -2.52 6.37
CA LEU A 29 -0.66 -1.91 5.04
C LEU A 29 0.73 -1.39 4.67
N HIS A 30 1.41 -2.04 3.71
CA HIS A 30 2.59 -1.45 3.08
C HIS A 30 2.23 -0.16 2.33
N SER A 31 3.00 0.89 2.57
CA SER A 31 2.84 2.23 2.02
C SER A 31 4.13 2.71 1.36
N CYS A 32 4.05 3.07 0.07
CA CYS A 32 5.22 3.55 -0.68
C CYS A 32 5.38 5.08 -0.70
N CYS A 33 4.29 5.84 -0.54
CA CYS A 33 4.23 7.31 -0.50
C CYS A 33 2.80 7.78 -0.22
N ALA A 34 2.66 9.01 0.30
CA ALA A 34 1.39 9.62 0.68
C ALA A 34 0.26 9.58 -0.37
N PRO A 35 0.48 9.96 -1.65
CA PRO A 35 -0.62 9.96 -2.63
C PRO A 35 -1.11 8.56 -3.00
N CYS A 36 -0.32 7.51 -2.79
CA CYS A 36 -0.75 6.14 -3.04
C CYS A 36 -1.47 5.53 -1.85
N SER A 37 -1.12 5.91 -0.61
CA SER A 37 -1.72 5.36 0.61
C SER A 37 -3.00 6.05 1.04
N GLY A 38 -3.20 7.33 0.74
CA GLY A 38 -4.31 8.10 1.32
C GLY A 38 -5.70 7.48 1.10
N GLU A 39 -6.07 7.20 -0.15
CA GLU A 39 -7.37 6.58 -0.46
C GLU A 39 -7.52 5.17 0.14
N VAL A 40 -6.41 4.42 0.22
CA VAL A 40 -6.40 3.07 0.80
C VAL A 40 -6.56 3.13 2.31
N MET A 41 -5.89 4.09 2.98
CA MET A 41 -6.04 4.36 4.41
C MET A 41 -7.48 4.75 4.75
N GLU A 42 -8.10 5.65 3.98
CA GLU A 42 -9.51 6.00 4.13
C GLU A 42 -10.45 4.81 3.88
N ALA A 43 -10.17 3.98 2.88
CA ALA A 43 -10.96 2.78 2.62
C ALA A 43 -10.91 1.80 3.80
N LEU A 44 -9.74 1.69 4.44
CA LEU A 44 -9.53 0.81 5.57
C LEU A 44 -10.11 1.35 6.88
N GLN A 45 -10.42 2.64 6.99
CA GLN A 45 -11.17 3.19 8.14
C GLN A 45 -12.61 2.69 8.21
N ALA A 46 -13.17 2.17 7.12
CA ALA A 46 -14.49 1.52 7.15
C ALA A 46 -14.50 0.21 7.95
N ARG A 47 -13.33 -0.26 8.42
CA ARG A 47 -13.19 -1.44 9.26
C ARG A 47 -13.30 -1.04 10.73
N GLU A 48 -13.82 -1.95 11.55
CA GLU A 48 -13.87 -1.79 13.01
C GLU A 48 -12.50 -1.93 13.68
N SER A 49 -11.51 -2.44 12.96
CA SER A 49 -10.14 -2.65 13.45
C SER A 49 -9.17 -1.65 12.82
N THR A 50 -8.35 -1.00 13.64
CA THR A 50 -7.27 -0.13 13.20
C THR A 50 -6.29 -0.91 12.30
N THR A 51 -5.92 -0.30 11.16
CA THR A 51 -4.90 -0.85 10.24
C THR A 51 -3.68 0.06 10.23
N PRO A 52 -2.56 -0.36 10.85
CA PRO A 52 -1.32 0.40 10.77
C PRO A 52 -0.77 0.47 9.35
N SER A 53 -0.17 1.61 9.01
CA SER A 53 0.58 1.79 7.77
C SER A 53 2.08 1.61 8.01
N PHE A 54 2.69 0.75 7.21
CA PHE A 54 4.12 0.48 7.21
C PHE A 54 4.78 1.19 6.02
N PHE A 55 5.55 2.23 6.30
CA PHE A 55 6.25 2.98 5.25
C PHE A 55 7.64 2.44 5.03
N TYR A 56 7.88 1.92 3.83
CA TYR A 56 9.20 1.45 3.42
C TYR A 56 9.37 1.60 1.90
N ASN A 57 10.23 2.54 1.51
CA ASN A 57 10.51 2.80 0.09
C ASN A 57 11.95 3.32 -0.07
N PRO A 58 12.94 2.40 -0.04
CA PRO A 58 14.34 2.78 -0.13
C PRO A 58 14.75 3.27 -1.53
N ASN A 59 13.88 3.17 -2.54
CA ASN A 59 14.13 3.65 -3.93
C ASN A 59 13.85 5.16 -4.12
N ILE A 60 13.32 5.86 -3.13
CA ILE A 60 13.08 7.31 -3.31
C ILE A 60 14.40 8.04 -3.16
N HIS A 61 14.85 8.64 -4.25
CA HIS A 61 16.09 9.43 -4.26
C HIS A 61 15.85 10.77 -4.96
N PRO A 62 16.60 11.83 -4.58
CA PRO A 62 17.59 11.86 -3.48
C PRO A 62 16.92 11.83 -2.09
N GLN A 63 17.70 11.69 -1.01
CA GLN A 63 17.20 11.60 0.37
C GLN A 63 16.21 12.72 0.74
N LYS A 64 16.41 13.94 0.24
CA LYS A 64 15.48 15.06 0.44
C LYS A 64 14.06 14.74 -0.03
N GLU A 65 13.91 14.08 -1.18
CA GLU A 65 12.60 13.66 -1.70
C GLU A 65 12.01 12.53 -0.85
N TYR A 66 12.84 11.61 -0.33
CA TYR A 66 12.38 10.57 0.58
C TYR A 66 11.76 11.18 1.85
N LEU A 67 12.45 12.14 2.47
CA LEU A 67 11.97 12.84 3.66
C LEU A 67 10.66 13.58 3.39
N ILE A 68 10.57 14.36 2.29
CA ILE A 68 9.33 15.05 1.91
C ILE A 68 8.16 14.08 1.77
N ARG A 69 8.35 12.97 1.05
CA ARG A 69 7.30 11.97 0.84
C ARG A 69 6.92 11.23 2.10
N LYS A 70 7.89 11.01 3.00
CA LYS A 70 7.66 10.38 4.30
C LYS A 70 6.85 11.31 5.19
N ASP A 71 7.29 12.55 5.36
CA ASP A 71 6.67 13.52 6.25
C ASP A 71 5.23 13.83 5.83
N GLU A 72 4.97 13.92 4.52
CA GLU A 72 3.61 14.06 3.99
C GLU A 72 2.71 12.85 4.34
N ASN A 73 3.27 11.65 4.35
CA ASN A 73 2.54 10.40 4.65
C ASN A 73 2.26 10.28 6.15
N ILE A 74 3.23 10.67 6.99
CA ILE A 74 3.06 10.78 8.45
C ILE A 74 1.95 11.76 8.75
N ARG A 75 2.02 12.98 8.19
CA ARG A 75 0.99 14.00 8.40
C ARG A 75 -0.40 13.51 8.00
N PHE A 76 -0.51 12.86 6.84
CA PHE A 76 -1.78 12.30 6.39
C PHE A 76 -2.29 11.20 7.35
N ALA A 77 -1.42 10.30 7.79
CA ALA A 77 -1.78 9.23 8.72
C ALA A 77 -2.26 9.78 10.07
N GLU A 78 -1.57 10.79 10.62
CA GLU A 78 -1.94 11.47 11.86
C GLU A 78 -3.32 12.14 11.77
N GLN A 79 -3.57 12.88 10.68
CA GLN A 79 -4.87 13.53 10.42
C GLN A 79 -6.05 12.54 10.41
N HIS A 80 -5.76 11.28 10.08
CA HIS A 80 -6.75 10.21 9.92
C HIS A 80 -6.72 9.18 11.06
N GLY A 81 -5.93 9.41 12.11
CA GLY A 81 -5.79 8.48 13.25
C GLY A 81 -5.24 7.11 12.87
N VAL A 82 -4.46 7.02 11.79
CA VAL A 82 -3.84 5.78 11.31
C VAL A 82 -2.46 5.63 11.97
N PRO A 83 -2.20 4.55 12.72
CA PRO A 83 -0.86 4.29 13.25
C PRO A 83 0.15 4.17 12.11
N PHE A 84 1.27 4.86 12.24
CA PHE A 84 2.31 4.90 11.21
C PHE A 84 3.59 4.27 11.73
N ILE A 85 4.17 3.37 10.94
CA ILE A 85 5.41 2.67 11.22
C ILE A 85 6.42 3.12 10.16
N ASP A 86 7.43 3.85 10.59
CA ASP A 86 8.54 4.30 9.76
C ASP A 86 9.65 3.26 9.79
N ALA A 87 9.95 2.66 8.63
CA ALA A 87 11.06 1.71 8.51
C ALA A 87 12.30 2.39 7.92
N ASP A 88 13.46 1.82 8.24
CA ASP A 88 14.77 2.38 7.86
C ASP A 88 14.90 2.68 6.37
N TYR A 89 15.52 3.81 6.05
CA TYR A 89 15.83 4.21 4.68
C TYR A 89 17.07 3.46 4.16
N ASP A 90 16.89 2.17 3.87
CA ASP A 90 17.94 1.23 3.45
C ASP A 90 18.33 1.41 1.96
N THR A 91 18.77 2.62 1.62
CA THR A 91 19.08 3.06 0.26
C THR A 91 20.30 2.34 -0.33
N ASP A 92 21.31 2.05 0.47
CA ASP A 92 22.57 1.48 -0.02
C ASP A 92 22.35 0.03 -0.48
N ASN A 93 21.65 -0.79 0.33
CA ASN A 93 21.22 -2.14 -0.05
C ASN A 93 20.32 -2.11 -1.29
N TRP A 94 19.44 -1.11 -1.42
CA TRP A 94 18.62 -0.96 -2.63
C TRP A 94 19.49 -0.76 -3.87
N PHE A 95 20.49 0.14 -3.83
CA PHE A 95 21.42 0.35 -4.95
C PHE A 95 22.24 -0.90 -5.26
N GLU A 96 22.71 -1.62 -4.24
CA GLU A 96 23.44 -2.87 -4.41
C GLU A 96 22.61 -3.92 -5.16
N ARG A 97 21.34 -4.09 -4.78
CA ARG A 97 20.41 -5.02 -5.44
C ARG A 97 20.00 -4.55 -6.84
N ALA A 98 19.97 -3.24 -7.08
CA ALA A 98 19.61 -2.65 -8.38
C ALA A 98 20.74 -2.66 -9.41
N LYS A 99 21.98 -2.91 -8.97
CA LYS A 99 23.16 -2.88 -9.83
C LYS A 99 23.04 -3.82 -11.03
N GLY A 100 23.31 -3.32 -12.23
CA GLY A 100 23.16 -4.03 -13.49
C GLY A 100 21.74 -3.99 -14.07
N MET A 101 20.78 -3.36 -13.38
CA MET A 101 19.40 -3.16 -13.85
C MET A 101 19.10 -1.69 -14.17
N GLU A 102 20.12 -0.85 -14.35
CA GLU A 102 19.97 0.61 -14.50
C GLU A 102 19.11 0.98 -15.71
N TRP A 103 19.19 0.17 -16.77
CA TRP A 103 18.51 0.36 -18.05
C TRP A 103 17.25 -0.50 -18.23
N GLU A 104 16.87 -1.28 -17.20
CA GLU A 104 15.64 -2.07 -17.25
C GLU A 104 14.41 -1.16 -17.40
N PRO A 105 13.48 -1.50 -18.30
CA PRO A 105 12.29 -0.70 -18.50
C PRO A 105 11.39 -0.75 -17.25
N GLU A 106 10.51 0.24 -17.12
CA GLU A 106 9.41 0.19 -16.14
C GLU A 106 8.58 -1.07 -16.37
N ARG A 107 8.15 -1.72 -15.28
CA ARG A 107 7.53 -3.07 -15.27
C ARG A 107 8.48 -4.22 -15.63
N GLY A 108 9.77 -3.95 -15.82
CA GLY A 108 10.82 -4.96 -15.97
C GLY A 108 11.30 -5.53 -14.64
N ILE A 109 12.44 -6.24 -14.67
CA ILE A 109 12.96 -6.99 -13.50
C ILE A 109 13.37 -6.07 -12.35
N ARG A 110 13.81 -4.83 -12.62
CA ARG A 110 14.12 -3.86 -11.56
C ARG A 110 12.90 -3.53 -10.70
N CYS A 111 11.72 -3.44 -11.31
CA CYS A 111 10.47 -3.25 -10.57
C CYS A 111 10.17 -4.46 -9.69
N THR A 112 10.35 -5.68 -10.21
CA THR A 112 10.20 -6.92 -9.42
C THR A 112 11.12 -6.92 -8.22
N MET A 113 12.43 -6.72 -8.42
CA MET A 113 13.42 -6.64 -7.32
C MET A 113 13.03 -5.58 -6.28
N CYS A 114 12.64 -4.40 -6.76
CA CYS A 114 12.27 -3.27 -5.90
C CYS A 114 10.99 -3.53 -5.09
N PHE A 115 10.03 -4.29 -5.63
CA PHE A 115 8.83 -4.69 -4.89
C PHE A 115 9.12 -5.85 -3.94
N ASP A 116 9.92 -6.84 -4.34
CA ASP A 116 10.34 -7.95 -3.49
C ASP A 116 11.01 -7.43 -2.22
N MET A 117 12.03 -6.58 -2.33
CA MET A 117 12.71 -5.98 -1.17
C MET A 117 11.72 -5.31 -0.20
N ARG A 118 10.72 -4.59 -0.74
CA ARG A 118 9.71 -3.90 0.10
C ARG A 118 8.78 -4.86 0.81
N PHE A 119 8.31 -5.88 0.09
CA PHE A 119 7.38 -6.86 0.63
C PHE A 119 8.07 -7.82 1.58
N GLU A 120 9.32 -8.20 1.33
CA GLU A 120 10.17 -8.97 2.26
C GLU A 120 10.26 -8.27 3.61
N ARG A 121 10.61 -6.97 3.62
CA ARG A 121 10.71 -6.18 4.85
C ARG A 121 9.34 -6.01 5.54
N THR A 122 8.27 -5.82 4.77
CA THR A 122 6.90 -5.73 5.30
C THR A 122 6.45 -7.04 5.94
N ALA A 123 6.69 -8.17 5.29
CA ALA A 123 6.31 -9.49 5.77
C ALA A 123 7.10 -9.89 7.03
N LEU A 124 8.40 -9.54 7.08
CA LEU A 124 9.21 -9.71 8.29
C LEU A 124 8.63 -8.94 9.47
N TYR A 125 8.38 -7.64 9.31
CA TYR A 125 7.78 -6.83 10.36
C TYR A 125 6.40 -7.38 10.78
N ALA A 126 5.58 -7.79 9.80
CA ALA A 126 4.28 -8.38 10.07
C ALA A 126 4.39 -9.64 10.93
N ALA A 127 5.33 -10.53 10.64
CA ALA A 127 5.56 -11.75 11.39
C ALA A 127 6.03 -11.48 12.82
N GLU A 128 6.99 -10.56 12.99
CA GLU A 128 7.53 -10.16 14.30
C GLU A 128 6.50 -9.49 15.21
N ASN A 129 5.46 -8.88 14.62
CA ASN A 129 4.45 -8.10 15.33
C ASN A 129 3.04 -8.75 15.32
N GLY A 130 2.94 -10.00 14.86
CA GLY A 130 1.71 -10.79 14.93
C GLY A 130 0.59 -10.32 13.99
N PHE A 131 0.94 -9.77 12.82
CA PHE A 131 -0.01 -9.52 11.73
C PHE A 131 -0.11 -10.78 10.86
N SER A 132 -1.32 -11.30 10.65
CA SER A 132 -1.56 -12.46 9.78
C SER A 132 -1.90 -12.07 8.34
N VAL A 133 -2.13 -10.79 8.07
CA VAL A 133 -2.42 -10.28 6.73
C VAL A 133 -1.56 -9.06 6.44
N ILE A 134 -1.01 -8.99 5.24
CA ILE A 134 -0.42 -7.78 4.68
C ILE A 134 -1.15 -7.39 3.39
N SER A 135 -1.19 -6.09 3.09
CA SER A 135 -1.64 -5.57 1.79
C SER A 135 -0.76 -4.39 1.37
N SER A 136 -1.01 -3.82 0.20
CA SER A 136 -0.16 -2.77 -0.37
C SER A 136 -0.94 -1.66 -1.04
N SER A 137 -0.51 -0.43 -0.82
CA SER A 137 -0.94 0.71 -1.62
C SER A 137 -0.31 0.76 -3.01
N LEU A 138 0.72 -0.06 -3.31
CA LEU A 138 1.35 -0.12 -4.63
C LEU A 138 0.35 -0.46 -5.75
N GLY A 139 -0.66 -1.28 -5.43
CA GLY A 139 -1.66 -1.76 -6.38
C GLY A 139 -2.54 -0.65 -6.98
N ILE A 140 -2.64 0.51 -6.34
CA ILE A 140 -3.49 1.62 -6.82
C ILE A 140 -2.92 2.29 -8.08
N SER A 141 -1.59 2.30 -8.23
CA SER A 141 -0.93 3.09 -9.28
C SER A 141 -1.14 2.49 -10.66
N ARG A 142 -1.82 3.19 -11.57
CA ARG A 142 -2.00 2.77 -12.99
C ARG A 142 -0.69 2.55 -13.76
N TRP A 143 0.39 3.14 -13.28
CA TRP A 143 1.70 3.05 -13.90
C TRP A 143 2.36 1.68 -13.65
N LYS A 144 2.04 1.04 -12.52
CA LYS A 144 2.58 -0.27 -12.13
C LYS A 144 1.77 -1.43 -12.71
N ASN A 145 2.45 -2.54 -12.98
CA ASN A 145 1.80 -3.82 -13.27
C ASN A 145 1.27 -4.42 -11.96
N MET A 146 -0.06 -4.54 -11.83
CA MET A 146 -0.70 -5.04 -10.62
C MET A 146 -0.42 -6.53 -10.36
N GLN A 147 -0.32 -7.35 -11.42
CA GLN A 147 0.02 -8.77 -11.27
C GLN A 147 1.44 -8.92 -10.72
N GLN A 148 2.39 -8.17 -11.28
CA GLN A 148 3.77 -8.12 -10.79
C GLN A 148 3.84 -7.75 -9.30
N VAL A 149 3.14 -6.68 -8.89
CA VAL A 149 3.06 -6.27 -7.48
C VAL A 149 2.48 -7.39 -6.61
N ASN A 150 1.37 -8.00 -7.04
CA ASN A 150 0.70 -9.05 -6.26
C ASN A 150 1.53 -10.34 -6.16
N GLU A 151 2.29 -10.69 -7.20
CA GLU A 151 3.21 -11.82 -7.16
C GLU A 151 4.35 -11.60 -6.16
N CYS A 152 4.93 -10.39 -6.11
CA CYS A 152 5.95 -10.05 -5.12
C CYS A 152 5.38 -10.15 -3.69
N GLY A 153 4.17 -9.63 -3.47
CA GLY A 153 3.47 -9.74 -2.20
C GLY A 153 3.23 -11.20 -1.77
N ARG A 154 2.77 -12.05 -2.70
CA ARG A 154 2.57 -13.49 -2.44
C ARG A 154 3.88 -14.24 -2.16
N ARG A 155 4.96 -13.93 -2.88
CA ARG A 155 6.29 -14.50 -2.59
C ARG A 155 6.75 -14.16 -1.18
N ALA A 156 6.64 -12.89 -0.78
CA ALA A 156 7.09 -12.44 0.53
C ALA A 156 6.37 -13.15 1.69
N VAL A 157 5.04 -13.30 1.62
CA VAL A 157 4.27 -13.99 2.68
C VAL A 157 4.47 -15.50 2.68
N ALA A 158 4.91 -16.12 1.57
CA ALA A 158 5.10 -17.56 1.47
C ALA A 158 6.17 -18.08 2.45
N HIS A 159 7.05 -17.21 2.92
CA HIS A 159 8.05 -17.53 3.96
C HIS A 159 7.45 -17.64 5.37
N TYR A 160 6.20 -17.23 5.59
CA TYR A 160 5.56 -17.14 6.89
C TYR A 160 4.24 -17.94 6.91
N PRO A 161 4.23 -19.17 7.45
CA PRO A 161 3.03 -20.00 7.51
C PRO A 161 1.85 -19.28 8.17
N GLY A 162 0.69 -19.30 7.49
CA GLY A 162 -0.54 -18.65 7.97
C GLY A 162 -0.65 -17.16 7.64
N MET A 163 0.39 -16.53 7.08
CA MET A 163 0.31 -15.15 6.59
C MET A 163 -0.29 -15.09 5.18
N VAL A 164 -1.13 -14.09 4.94
CA VAL A 164 -1.78 -13.88 3.64
C VAL A 164 -1.43 -12.50 3.07
N TYR A 165 -1.08 -12.47 1.78
CA TYR A 165 -1.07 -11.23 1.02
C TYR A 165 -2.47 -10.97 0.47
N TRP A 166 -3.14 -9.94 0.99
CA TRP A 166 -4.45 -9.54 0.54
C TRP A 166 -4.33 -8.63 -0.68
N ASP A 167 -4.51 -9.23 -1.85
CA ASP A 167 -4.39 -8.63 -3.18
C ASP A 167 -5.63 -7.83 -3.60
N TYR A 168 -6.27 -7.17 -2.64
CA TYR A 168 -7.48 -6.39 -2.84
C TYR A 168 -7.28 -5.34 -3.95
N ASN A 169 -8.22 -5.31 -4.90
CA ASN A 169 -8.11 -4.40 -6.04
C ASN A 169 -8.61 -3.00 -5.67
N TRP A 170 -7.69 -2.19 -5.15
CA TRP A 170 -7.93 -0.78 -4.80
C TRP A 170 -8.39 0.08 -5.98
N ARG A 171 -8.07 -0.29 -7.23
CA ARG A 171 -8.46 0.47 -8.44
C ARG A 171 -9.96 0.35 -8.79
N LYS A 172 -10.60 -0.77 -8.41
CA LYS A 172 -12.00 -1.05 -8.75
C LYS A 172 -13.00 -0.56 -7.70
N GLN A 173 -12.55 -0.36 -6.45
CA GLN A 173 -13.42 0.00 -5.33
C GLN A 173 -13.05 1.34 -4.68
N GLY A 174 -11.90 1.91 -5.03
CA GLY A 174 -11.63 3.33 -4.92
C GLY A 174 -12.22 4.03 -6.15
N ARG A 175 -13.12 5.00 -5.97
CA ARG A 175 -13.84 5.61 -7.09
C ARG A 175 -12.91 6.46 -7.93
N LEU A 176 -12.31 5.88 -8.97
CA LEU A 176 -12.15 6.57 -10.25
C LEU A 176 -13.48 6.43 -10.99
N VAL A 177 -14.41 7.36 -10.71
CA VAL A 177 -15.39 7.72 -11.74
C VAL A 177 -14.55 8.35 -12.86
N PRO A 178 -14.58 7.86 -14.10
CA PRO A 178 -14.02 8.63 -15.20
C PRO A 178 -14.80 9.95 -15.23
N TYR A 179 -14.07 11.07 -15.18
CA TYR A 179 -14.55 12.19 -15.97
C TYR A 179 -14.45 11.70 -17.42
N ASP A 180 -15.64 11.62 -18.02
CA ASP A 180 -16.01 11.31 -19.41
C ASP A 180 -15.80 9.87 -19.92
#